data_AF-R5BCQ3-F1
#
_entry.id   AF-R5BCQ3-F1
#
_cell.length_a   1.000
_cell.length_b   1.000
_cell.length_c   1.000
_cell.angle_alpha   90.00
_cell.angle_beta   90.00
_cell.angle_gamma   90.00
#
_symmetry.space_group_name_H-M   'P 1'
#
loop_
_entity.id
_entity.type
_entity.pdbx_description
1 polymer ?
#
loop_
_entity_poly.entity_id
_entity_poly.type
_entity_poly.pdbx_seq_one_letter_code
_entity_poly.pdbx_strand_id
1 'polypeptide(L)'
;MDRLKHLFESYTGQKVNDTEELNSSGSNRRYFRLKGGNVSIIGVIGTSREENNAFVSLSAHFLGKGIKVPKVLAVSEDGMRYIQEDLGDDQLYKVVSQGRESGEYSSYECRLLCRAMEMLPKLQFKGAEGLDWSVCYPEPAFNERMILFDLNYFKYCFLKATGLEFNEVRLQDDFERLKKDLMQDMGDTFMYRDFQARNVMMKDGEPYFIDFQGGRRGPIYYDVASFIWQARSRYPENLRKEMIQTYLRALKGYMDVNEEHFYERLRLFVLFRTLQVLGAYGFRGYFEKKPHFLASVPYALGNLRRLLQKPFKDYPYLNEILTKLTTMSQFNNIAEDKRLEVRVFSFAYKKGIPVDTTGNGGGYVFDCRAINNPGKYEHYRQFTGLDKEVIKFLEDDGGVTKFLNNVYDMVDNHVKCFIERKFTHLQVCFGCTGGQHRSVYCAEHLAQHLADKFDIKITISHRELDIEKIL
;
A
#
# COMPACT_ATOMS: atom_id res chain seq x y z
N MET A 1 -31.86 3.47 -18.05
CA MET A 1 -31.61 2.04 -18.25
C MET A 1 -32.18 1.56 -19.58
N ASP A 2 -33.41 1.95 -19.92
CA ASP A 2 -34.12 1.42 -21.10
C ASP A 2 -33.39 1.65 -22.43
N ARG A 3 -32.80 2.83 -22.64
CA ARG A 3 -31.96 3.09 -23.83
C ARG A 3 -30.75 2.14 -23.95
N LEU A 4 -30.17 1.72 -22.82
CA LEU A 4 -29.05 0.77 -22.81
C LEU A 4 -29.53 -0.64 -23.15
N LYS A 5 -30.69 -1.06 -22.61
CA LYS A 5 -31.33 -2.32 -22.98
C LYS A 5 -31.71 -2.33 -24.45
N HIS A 6 -32.32 -1.27 -24.96
CA HIS A 6 -32.62 -1.12 -26.39
C HIS A 6 -31.37 -1.23 -27.28
N LEU A 7 -30.24 -0.63 -26.86
CA LEU A 7 -28.97 -0.76 -27.58
C LEU A 7 -28.48 -2.22 -27.62
N PHE A 8 -28.59 -2.95 -26.50
CA PHE A 8 -28.32 -4.39 -26.45
C PHE A 8 -29.24 -5.18 -27.39
N GLU A 9 -30.55 -4.93 -27.35
CA GLU A 9 -31.54 -5.62 -28.19
C GLU A 9 -31.30 -5.35 -29.68
N SER A 10 -31.00 -4.09 -30.03
CA SER A 10 -30.70 -3.69 -31.41
C SER A 10 -29.44 -4.34 -31.96
N TYR A 11 -28.43 -4.55 -31.10
CA TYR A 11 -27.17 -5.18 -31.50
C TYR A 11 -27.26 -6.70 -31.57
N THR A 12 -27.94 -7.33 -30.60
CA THR A 12 -27.97 -8.80 -30.44
C THR A 12 -29.18 -9.47 -31.07
N GLY A 13 -30.27 -8.73 -31.32
CA GLY A 13 -31.59 -9.28 -31.66
C GLY A 13 -32.29 -9.99 -30.49
N GLN A 14 -31.72 -9.98 -29.28
CA GLN A 14 -32.24 -10.68 -28.10
C GLN A 14 -32.67 -9.69 -27.02
N LYS A 15 -33.77 -10.00 -26.33
CA LYS A 15 -34.20 -9.21 -25.16
C LYS A 15 -33.28 -9.44 -23.96
N VAL A 16 -33.11 -8.40 -23.15
CA VAL A 16 -32.37 -8.51 -21.88
C VAL A 16 -33.24 -9.24 -20.85
N ASN A 17 -32.78 -10.41 -20.41
CA ASN A 17 -33.47 -11.25 -19.42
C ASN A 17 -32.90 -11.07 -18.01
N ASP A 18 -31.61 -10.74 -17.90
CA ASP A 18 -30.92 -10.51 -16.62
C ASP A 18 -30.05 -9.24 -16.71
N THR A 19 -29.96 -8.52 -15.59
CA THR A 19 -29.22 -7.26 -15.47
C THR A 19 -28.59 -7.20 -14.09
N GLU A 20 -27.27 -7.18 -14.05
CA GLU A 20 -26.48 -7.01 -12.85
C GLU A 20 -25.72 -5.68 -12.92
N GLU A 21 -25.89 -4.80 -11.93
CA GLU A 21 -25.05 -3.61 -11.83
C GLU A 21 -23.70 -3.97 -11.20
N LEU A 22 -22.61 -3.63 -11.90
CA LEU A 22 -21.26 -3.90 -11.45
C LEU A 22 -20.74 -2.72 -10.63
N ASN A 23 -20.15 -3.00 -9.47
CA ASN A 23 -19.56 -1.98 -8.61
C ASN A 23 -18.40 -1.26 -9.33
N SER A 24 -18.57 0.04 -9.61
CA SER A 24 -17.49 0.87 -10.16
C SER A 24 -16.66 1.47 -9.02
N SER A 25 -15.37 1.16 -9.00
CA SER A 25 -14.45 1.64 -7.97
C SER A 25 -14.03 3.09 -8.24
N GLY A 26 -14.92 4.05 -7.97
CA GLY A 26 -14.56 5.47 -7.90
C GLY A 26 -14.77 6.32 -9.17
N SER A 27 -15.47 5.80 -10.17
CA SER A 27 -16.00 6.53 -11.33
C SER A 27 -17.50 6.77 -11.15
N ASN A 28 -18.01 7.92 -11.62
CA ASN A 28 -19.46 8.18 -11.65
C ASN A 28 -20.19 7.42 -12.77
N ARG A 29 -19.43 6.75 -13.66
CA ARG A 29 -19.97 5.86 -14.70
C ARG A 29 -20.55 4.61 -14.07
N ARG A 30 -21.66 4.14 -14.63
CA ARG A 30 -22.36 2.93 -14.17
C ARG A 30 -22.19 1.82 -15.19
N TYR A 31 -21.80 0.65 -14.72
CA TYR A 31 -21.55 -0.53 -15.54
C TYR A 31 -22.59 -1.60 -15.22
N PHE A 32 -23.09 -2.27 -16.25
CA PHE A 32 -24.11 -3.30 -16.12
C PHE A 32 -23.71 -4.51 -16.94
N ARG A 33 -23.72 -5.69 -16.34
CA ARG A 33 -23.71 -6.94 -17.10
C ARG A 33 -25.13 -7.23 -17.55
N LEU A 34 -25.33 -7.27 -18.86
CA LEU A 34 -26.61 -7.54 -19.53
C LEU A 34 -26.55 -8.93 -20.14
N LYS A 35 -27.53 -9.78 -19.83
CA LYS A 35 -27.65 -11.11 -20.43
C LYS A 35 -28.96 -11.26 -21.17
N GLY A 36 -28.90 -11.89 -22.35
CA GLY A 36 -30.04 -12.20 -23.20
C GLY A 36 -29.72 -13.41 -24.07
N GLY A 37 -30.58 -14.45 -24.04
CA GLY A 37 -30.25 -15.74 -24.64
C GLY A 37 -28.94 -16.31 -24.08
N ASN A 38 -27.98 -16.62 -24.95
CA ASN A 38 -26.63 -17.09 -24.60
C ASN A 38 -25.55 -15.97 -24.63
N VAL A 39 -25.96 -14.71 -24.68
CA VAL A 39 -25.04 -13.56 -24.81
C VAL A 39 -24.88 -12.84 -23.47
N SER A 40 -23.64 -12.53 -23.08
CA SER A 40 -23.29 -11.63 -21.96
C SER A 40 -22.48 -10.45 -22.47
N ILE A 41 -22.90 -9.23 -22.15
CA ILE A 41 -22.29 -7.97 -22.62
C ILE A 41 -22.25 -6.98 -21.47
N ILE A 42 -21.19 -6.16 -21.40
CA ILE A 42 -21.13 -5.05 -20.46
C ILE A 42 -21.71 -3.80 -21.11
N GLY A 43 -22.78 -3.28 -20.56
CA GLY A 43 -23.35 -1.98 -20.90
C GLY A 43 -22.83 -0.89 -19.97
N VAL A 44 -22.53 0.27 -20.54
CA VAL A 44 -21.99 1.43 -19.82
C VAL A 44 -22.92 2.62 -19.98
N ILE A 45 -23.23 3.29 -18.86
CA ILE A 45 -23.86 4.60 -18.85
C ILE A 45 -22.81 5.62 -18.39
N GLY A 46 -22.36 6.44 -19.35
CA GLY A 46 -21.34 7.45 -19.13
C GLY A 46 -21.87 8.74 -18.50
N THR A 47 -20.95 9.63 -18.11
CA THR A 47 -21.24 10.97 -17.58
C THR A 47 -20.73 12.11 -18.46
N SER A 48 -19.85 11.81 -19.42
CA SER A 48 -19.32 12.75 -20.42
C SER A 48 -19.28 12.04 -21.77
N ARG A 49 -19.70 12.76 -22.82
CA ARG A 49 -19.66 12.27 -24.19
C ARG A 49 -18.22 12.17 -24.69
N GLU A 50 -17.39 13.13 -24.32
CA GLU A 50 -15.98 13.22 -24.68
C GLU A 50 -15.18 12.06 -24.07
N GLU A 51 -15.39 11.75 -22.78
CA GLU A 51 -14.75 10.61 -22.12
C GLU A 51 -15.19 9.27 -22.76
N ASN A 52 -16.48 9.13 -23.08
CA ASN A 52 -16.97 7.95 -23.79
C ASN A 52 -16.35 7.83 -25.18
N ASN A 53 -16.27 8.93 -25.93
CA ASN A 53 -15.62 8.96 -27.24
C ASN A 53 -14.14 8.57 -27.16
N ALA A 54 -13.43 9.01 -26.11
CA ALA A 54 -12.06 8.60 -25.85
C ALA A 54 -11.97 7.09 -25.66
N PHE A 55 -12.83 6.50 -24.81
CA PHE A 55 -12.84 5.05 -24.60
C PHE A 55 -13.11 4.27 -25.90
N VAL A 56 -14.13 4.67 -26.65
CA VAL A 56 -14.54 4.02 -27.89
C VAL A 56 -13.43 4.09 -28.94
N SER A 57 -12.85 5.27 -29.14
CA SER A 57 -11.78 5.50 -30.12
C SER A 57 -10.51 4.74 -29.76
N LEU A 58 -10.10 4.79 -28.49
CA LEU A 58 -8.92 4.08 -28.00
C LEU A 58 -9.09 2.56 -28.04
N SER A 59 -10.28 2.04 -27.70
CA SER A 59 -10.58 0.61 -27.82
C SER A 59 -10.39 0.10 -29.26
N ALA A 60 -10.97 0.81 -30.23
CA ALA A 60 -10.83 0.47 -31.65
C ALA A 60 -9.38 0.54 -32.12
N HIS A 61 -8.65 1.59 -31.74
CA HIS A 61 -7.23 1.76 -32.09
C HIS A 61 -6.37 0.62 -31.52
N PHE A 62 -6.52 0.30 -30.24
CA PHE A 62 -5.75 -0.73 -29.55
C PHE A 62 -6.01 -2.14 -30.11
N LEU A 63 -7.27 -2.46 -30.44
CA LEU A 63 -7.59 -3.72 -31.12
C LEU A 63 -6.90 -3.83 -32.48
N GLY A 64 -6.87 -2.73 -33.26
CA GLY A 64 -6.14 -2.66 -34.53
C GLY A 64 -4.63 -2.87 -34.39
N LYS A 65 -4.07 -2.63 -33.20
CA LYS A 65 -2.66 -2.86 -32.86
C LYS A 65 -2.42 -4.21 -32.14
N GLY A 66 -3.44 -5.04 -32.02
CA GLY A 66 -3.37 -6.33 -31.32
C GLY A 66 -3.10 -6.20 -29.82
N ILE A 67 -3.56 -5.10 -29.20
CA ILE A 67 -3.56 -4.89 -27.75
C ILE A 67 -4.90 -5.40 -27.21
N LYS A 68 -4.84 -6.17 -26.11
CA LYS A 68 -6.00 -6.83 -25.50
C LYS A 68 -6.79 -5.84 -24.65
N VAL A 69 -7.91 -5.37 -25.19
CA VAL A 69 -8.88 -4.47 -24.56
C VAL A 69 -10.29 -4.96 -24.89
N PRO A 70 -11.34 -4.59 -24.13
CA PRO A 70 -12.70 -4.96 -24.48
C PRO A 70 -13.12 -4.30 -25.80
N LYS A 71 -13.68 -5.10 -26.71
CA LYS A 71 -14.25 -4.58 -27.95
C LYS A 71 -15.54 -3.82 -27.68
N VAL A 72 -15.61 -2.57 -28.13
CA VAL A 72 -16.88 -1.84 -28.18
C VAL A 72 -17.73 -2.40 -29.32
N LEU A 73 -18.97 -2.76 -29.00
CA LEU A 73 -19.88 -3.49 -29.88
C LEU A 73 -20.89 -2.53 -30.54
N ALA A 74 -21.43 -1.59 -29.78
CA ALA A 74 -22.31 -0.53 -30.27
C ALA A 74 -22.29 0.68 -29.33
N VAL A 75 -22.63 1.84 -29.87
CA VAL A 75 -22.71 3.13 -29.15
C VAL A 75 -24.08 3.75 -29.43
N SER A 76 -24.70 4.38 -28.44
CA SER A 76 -25.95 5.11 -28.64
C SER A 76 -25.74 6.38 -29.47
N GLU A 77 -26.78 6.83 -30.16
CA GLU A 77 -26.74 8.06 -30.99
C GLU A 77 -26.28 9.30 -30.21
N ASP A 78 -26.68 9.40 -28.93
CA ASP A 78 -26.28 10.51 -28.05
C ASP A 78 -24.82 10.41 -27.54
N GLY A 79 -24.12 9.29 -27.81
CA GLY A 79 -22.77 9.01 -27.34
C GLY A 79 -22.63 8.80 -25.83
N MET A 80 -23.74 8.78 -25.08
CA MET A 80 -23.72 8.68 -23.61
C MET A 80 -23.73 7.24 -23.11
N ARG A 81 -24.01 6.26 -24.00
CA ARG A 81 -24.04 4.83 -23.67
C ARG A 81 -23.31 4.05 -24.73
N TYR A 82 -22.72 2.95 -24.32
CA TYR A 82 -22.15 1.97 -25.22
C TYR A 82 -22.24 0.59 -24.58
N ILE A 83 -22.13 -0.42 -25.41
CA ILE A 83 -22.00 -1.81 -25.01
C ILE A 83 -20.65 -2.35 -25.48
N GLN A 84 -20.02 -3.18 -24.67
CA GLN A 84 -18.70 -3.75 -24.92
C GLN A 84 -18.66 -5.23 -24.54
N GLU A 85 -17.63 -5.91 -25.01
CA GLU A 85 -17.31 -7.29 -24.66
C GLU A 85 -17.27 -7.50 -23.14
N ASP A 86 -17.88 -8.60 -22.68
CA ASP A 86 -17.74 -9.09 -21.31
C ASP A 86 -16.46 -9.93 -21.19
N LEU A 87 -15.56 -9.48 -20.31
CA LEU A 87 -14.28 -10.11 -20.04
C LEU A 87 -14.33 -11.05 -18.83
N GLY A 88 -15.50 -11.25 -18.22
CA GLY A 88 -15.66 -12.05 -17.01
C GLY A 88 -15.45 -11.25 -15.72
N ASP A 89 -15.16 -11.95 -14.62
CA ASP A 89 -15.10 -11.38 -13.26
C ASP A 89 -13.70 -11.33 -12.64
N ASP A 90 -12.72 -11.96 -13.30
CA ASP A 90 -11.36 -12.18 -12.79
C ASP A 90 -10.48 -10.94 -12.97
N GLN A 91 -10.71 -9.92 -12.14
CA GLN A 91 -9.79 -8.79 -12.03
C GLN A 91 -8.48 -9.24 -11.39
N LEU A 92 -7.33 -8.84 -11.94
CA LEU A 92 -6.01 -9.18 -11.41
C LEU A 92 -5.89 -8.77 -9.93
N TYR A 93 -6.48 -7.65 -9.53
CA TYR A 93 -6.58 -7.22 -8.13
C TYR A 93 -7.24 -8.26 -7.20
N LYS A 94 -8.30 -8.94 -7.66
CA LYS A 94 -8.98 -10.01 -6.92
C LYS A 94 -8.17 -11.30 -6.95
N VAL A 95 -7.61 -11.64 -8.11
CA VAL A 95 -6.80 -12.85 -8.30
C VAL A 95 -5.57 -12.85 -7.39
N VAL A 96 -4.97 -11.68 -7.13
CA VAL A 96 -3.80 -11.53 -6.24
C VAL A 96 -4.16 -11.07 -4.82
N SER A 97 -5.40 -11.31 -4.38
CA SER A 97 -5.91 -10.84 -3.08
C SER A 97 -5.16 -11.44 -1.89
N GLN A 98 -4.81 -12.73 -1.94
CA GLN A 98 -4.08 -13.41 -0.88
C GLN A 98 -2.75 -12.71 -0.61
N GLY A 99 -1.91 -12.53 -1.64
CA GLY A 99 -0.63 -11.85 -1.50
C GLY A 99 -0.75 -10.38 -1.14
N ARG A 100 -1.79 -9.69 -1.62
CA ARG A 100 -2.08 -8.29 -1.23
C ARG A 100 -2.40 -8.15 0.26
N GLU A 101 -3.14 -9.10 0.82
CA GLU A 101 -3.60 -9.05 2.21
C GLU A 101 -2.52 -9.49 3.20
N SER A 102 -1.75 -10.53 2.85
CA SER A 102 -0.64 -11.05 3.65
C SER A 102 0.65 -10.24 3.48
N GLY A 103 0.92 -9.71 2.29
CA GLY A 103 2.23 -9.21 1.89
C GLY A 103 3.15 -10.28 1.28
N GLU A 104 2.71 -11.53 1.28
CA GLU A 104 3.43 -12.70 0.77
C GLU A 104 2.76 -13.21 -0.50
N TYR A 105 3.38 -12.93 -1.64
CA TYR A 105 2.86 -13.31 -2.94
C TYR A 105 3.35 -14.69 -3.35
N SER A 106 2.42 -15.55 -3.77
CA SER A 106 2.75 -16.85 -4.35
C SER A 106 3.46 -16.69 -5.70
N SER A 107 4.19 -17.74 -6.12
CA SER A 107 4.84 -17.74 -7.44
C SER A 107 3.84 -17.52 -8.59
N TYR A 108 2.60 -17.98 -8.44
CA TYR A 108 1.53 -17.76 -9.40
C TYR A 108 1.14 -16.29 -9.50
N GLU A 109 0.88 -15.63 -8.37
CA GLU A 109 0.53 -14.21 -8.33
C GLU A 109 1.69 -13.33 -8.85
N CYS A 110 2.92 -13.64 -8.48
CA CYS A 110 4.11 -12.95 -9.00
C CYS A 110 4.18 -13.04 -10.53
N ARG A 111 3.94 -14.23 -11.11
CA ARG A 111 3.91 -14.40 -12.58
C ARG A 111 2.84 -13.55 -13.24
N LEU A 112 1.64 -13.47 -12.68
CA LEU A 112 0.55 -12.66 -13.24
C LEU A 112 0.87 -11.16 -13.20
N LEU A 113 1.43 -10.66 -12.10
CA LEU A 113 1.84 -9.26 -11.96
C LEU A 113 2.98 -8.91 -12.94
N CYS A 114 3.99 -9.78 -13.04
CA CYS A 114 5.08 -9.63 -14.00
C CYS A 114 4.57 -9.70 -15.44
N ARG A 115 3.58 -10.55 -15.75
CA ARG A 115 2.96 -10.62 -17.09
C ARG A 115 2.25 -9.32 -17.48
N ALA A 116 1.54 -8.68 -16.55
CA ALA A 116 0.94 -7.37 -16.81
C ALA A 116 2.02 -6.30 -17.09
N MET A 117 3.12 -6.30 -16.33
CA MET A 117 4.26 -5.39 -16.53
C MET A 117 5.00 -5.64 -17.84
N GLU A 118 5.13 -6.90 -18.27
CA GLU A 118 5.74 -7.30 -19.54
C GLU A 118 4.98 -6.75 -20.76
N MET A 119 3.65 -6.66 -20.66
CA MET A 119 2.80 -6.16 -21.75
C MET A 119 2.76 -4.63 -21.84
N LEU A 120 3.18 -3.91 -20.79
CA LEU A 120 3.07 -2.46 -20.72
C LEU A 120 3.87 -1.74 -21.83
N PRO A 121 5.13 -2.10 -22.17
CA PRO A 121 5.83 -1.48 -23.30
C PRO A 121 5.09 -1.65 -24.64
N LYS A 122 4.49 -2.81 -24.90
CA LYS A 122 3.66 -2.99 -26.11
C LYS A 122 2.52 -1.99 -26.13
N LEU A 123 1.80 -1.84 -25.02
CA LEU A 123 0.71 -0.87 -24.92
C LEU A 123 1.21 0.57 -25.10
N GLN A 124 2.34 0.93 -24.49
CA GLN A 124 2.91 2.28 -24.55
C GLN A 124 3.40 2.67 -25.96
N PHE A 125 4.09 1.76 -26.65
CA PHE A 125 4.69 2.06 -27.96
C PHE A 125 3.76 1.72 -29.12
N LYS A 126 3.24 0.49 -29.19
CA LYS A 126 2.33 0.09 -30.28
C LYS A 126 0.97 0.78 -30.17
N GLY A 127 0.52 1.09 -28.96
CA GLY A 127 -0.72 1.84 -28.75
C GLY A 127 -0.60 3.34 -29.05
N ALA A 128 0.62 3.88 -29.21
CA ALA A 128 0.84 5.26 -29.64
C ALA A 128 1.00 5.38 -31.17
N GLU A 129 1.37 4.28 -31.83
CA GLU A 129 1.74 4.26 -33.25
C GLU A 129 0.56 4.64 -34.16
N GLY A 130 0.53 5.89 -34.63
CA GLY A 130 -0.56 6.40 -35.47
C GLY A 130 -1.86 6.68 -34.69
N LEU A 131 -1.77 6.88 -33.38
CA LEU A 131 -2.90 7.31 -32.57
C LEU A 131 -3.22 8.78 -32.85
N ASP A 132 -4.49 9.09 -33.11
CA ASP A 132 -4.99 10.47 -33.10
C ASP A 132 -5.15 10.95 -31.66
N TRP A 133 -4.20 11.75 -31.19
CA TRP A 133 -4.20 12.27 -29.83
C TRP A 133 -5.38 13.21 -29.51
N SER A 134 -6.09 13.74 -30.52
CA SER A 134 -7.23 14.63 -30.29
C SER A 134 -8.43 13.91 -29.64
N VAL A 135 -8.47 12.58 -29.71
CA VAL A 135 -9.53 11.77 -29.06
C VAL A 135 -9.29 11.56 -27.56
N CYS A 136 -8.09 11.83 -27.06
CA CYS A 136 -7.74 11.65 -25.65
C CYS A 136 -8.41 12.70 -24.75
N TYR A 137 -8.85 12.27 -23.57
CA TYR A 137 -9.61 13.12 -22.63
C TYR A 137 -9.00 13.07 -21.21
N PRO A 138 -9.03 14.18 -20.45
CA PRO A 138 -9.42 15.54 -20.83
C PRO A 138 -8.38 16.32 -21.64
N GLU A 139 -7.16 15.80 -21.75
CA GLU A 139 -6.05 16.48 -22.45
C GLU A 139 -5.30 15.46 -23.31
N PRO A 140 -4.83 15.85 -24.51
CA PRO A 140 -4.16 14.97 -25.46
C PRO A 140 -2.77 14.53 -25.00
N ALA A 141 -2.16 15.27 -24.08
CA ALA A 141 -0.81 15.02 -23.60
C ALA A 141 -0.68 15.32 -22.10
N PHE A 142 0.27 14.66 -21.47
CA PHE A 142 0.82 15.05 -20.18
C PHE A 142 1.54 16.39 -20.34
N ASN A 143 1.21 17.34 -19.46
CA ASN A 143 1.65 18.72 -19.59
C ASN A 143 1.82 19.39 -18.23
N GLU A 144 2.47 20.55 -18.24
CA GLU A 144 2.75 21.36 -17.07
C GLU A 144 1.52 21.69 -16.22
N ARG A 145 0.40 22.03 -16.86
CA ARG A 145 -0.85 22.39 -16.17
C ARG A 145 -1.37 21.21 -15.35
N MET A 146 -1.41 20.03 -15.94
CA MET A 146 -1.88 18.82 -15.27
C MET A 146 -0.97 18.40 -14.12
N ILE A 147 0.34 18.54 -14.27
CA ILE A 147 1.31 18.30 -13.19
C ILE A 147 1.02 19.22 -12.00
N LEU A 148 0.89 20.53 -12.25
CA LEU A 148 0.62 21.50 -11.20
C LEU A 148 -0.75 21.31 -10.56
N PHE A 149 -1.76 20.85 -11.29
CA PHE A 149 -3.04 20.47 -10.70
C PHE A 149 -2.88 19.34 -9.70
N ASP A 150 -2.17 18.27 -10.06
CA ASP A 150 -1.92 17.14 -9.15
C ASP A 150 -1.09 17.55 -7.91
N LEU A 151 -0.06 18.38 -8.09
CA LEU A 151 0.77 18.89 -6.98
C LEU A 151 0.00 19.85 -6.06
N ASN A 152 -0.81 20.74 -6.62
CA ASN A 152 -1.67 21.63 -5.82
C ASN A 152 -2.78 20.86 -5.11
N TYR A 153 -3.28 19.78 -5.71
CA TYR A 153 -4.25 18.90 -5.08
C TYR A 153 -3.66 18.22 -3.83
N PHE A 154 -2.40 17.77 -3.89
CA PHE A 154 -1.66 17.35 -2.69
C PHE A 154 -1.55 18.48 -1.65
N LYS A 155 -1.09 19.66 -2.07
CA LYS A 155 -0.88 20.82 -1.18
C LYS A 155 -2.15 21.22 -0.43
N TYR A 156 -3.27 21.38 -1.13
CA TYR A 156 -4.50 21.93 -0.56
C TYR A 156 -5.43 20.86 0.02
N CYS A 157 -5.53 19.68 -0.59
CA CYS A 157 -6.49 18.67 -0.13
C CYS A 157 -5.91 17.69 0.89
N PHE A 158 -4.58 17.61 1.00
CA PHE A 158 -3.93 16.74 1.99
C PHE A 158 -3.03 17.53 2.94
N LEU A 159 -1.98 18.17 2.43
CA LEU A 159 -0.94 18.77 3.26
C LEU A 159 -1.50 19.85 4.21
N LYS A 160 -2.26 20.82 3.70
CA LYS A 160 -2.94 21.82 4.56
C LYS A 160 -3.88 21.20 5.58
N ALA A 161 -4.62 20.16 5.19
CA ALA A 161 -5.57 19.48 6.07
C ALA A 161 -4.88 18.75 7.23
N THR A 162 -3.58 18.47 7.14
CA THR A 162 -2.81 17.87 8.24
C THR A 162 -2.53 18.84 9.39
N GLY A 163 -2.69 20.15 9.17
CA GLY A 163 -2.30 21.19 10.13
C GLY A 163 -0.80 21.51 10.17
N LEU A 164 0.01 20.87 9.32
CA LEU A 164 1.43 21.19 9.19
C LEU A 164 1.61 22.61 8.63
N GLU A 165 2.34 23.46 9.36
CA GLU A 165 2.72 24.79 8.86
C GLU A 165 3.89 24.70 7.87
N PHE A 166 3.75 25.38 6.73
CA PHE A 166 4.79 25.47 5.70
C PHE A 166 4.68 26.78 4.92
N ASN A 167 5.80 27.20 4.32
CA ASN A 167 5.90 28.34 3.43
C ASN A 167 5.46 27.92 2.02
N GLU A 168 4.28 28.39 1.61
CA GLU A 168 3.70 28.01 0.31
C GLU A 168 4.55 28.45 -0.89
N VAL A 169 5.25 29.58 -0.79
CA VAL A 169 6.09 30.10 -1.88
C VAL A 169 7.29 29.18 -2.12
N ARG A 170 8.01 28.83 -1.05
CA ARG A 170 9.17 27.91 -1.16
C ARG A 170 8.76 26.52 -1.66
N LEU A 171 7.57 26.04 -1.24
CA LEU A 171 7.04 24.76 -1.73
C LEU A 171 6.65 24.86 -3.21
N GLN A 172 6.05 25.98 -3.62
CA GLN A 172 5.72 26.24 -5.01
C GLN A 172 6.99 26.28 -5.89
N ASP A 173 8.07 26.90 -5.42
CA ASP A 173 9.34 26.92 -6.16
C ASP A 173 9.88 25.50 -6.43
N ASP A 174 9.79 24.60 -5.45
CA ASP A 174 10.16 23.19 -5.63
C ASP A 174 9.17 22.43 -6.53
N PHE A 175 7.88 22.75 -6.49
CA PHE A 175 6.91 22.20 -7.45
C PHE A 175 7.21 22.65 -8.87
N GLU A 176 7.60 23.91 -9.10
CA GLU A 176 7.99 24.39 -10.43
C GLU A 176 9.25 23.70 -10.94
N ARG A 177 10.23 23.42 -10.06
CA ARG A 177 11.41 22.61 -10.39
C ARG A 177 11.03 21.19 -10.76
N LEU A 178 10.30 20.49 -9.89
CA LEU A 178 9.84 19.12 -10.14
C LEU A 178 9.02 19.02 -11.44
N LYS A 179 8.15 20.00 -11.70
CA LYS A 179 7.38 20.10 -12.95
C LYS A 179 8.30 20.16 -14.17
N LYS A 180 9.30 21.03 -14.16
CA LYS A 180 10.28 21.12 -15.27
C LYS A 180 11.00 19.79 -15.48
N ASP A 181 11.40 19.13 -14.40
CA ASP A 181 12.09 17.85 -14.50
C ASP A 181 11.17 16.74 -15.01
N LEU A 182 9.91 16.69 -14.58
CA LEU A 182 8.92 15.72 -15.08
C LEU A 182 8.57 15.91 -16.56
N MET A 183 8.76 17.12 -17.11
CA MET A 183 8.57 17.43 -18.53
C MET A 183 9.77 17.07 -19.42
N GLN A 184 10.86 16.56 -18.84
CA GLN A 184 11.98 15.99 -19.60
C GLN A 184 11.66 14.55 -20.05
N ASP A 185 12.30 14.10 -21.13
CA ASP A 185 12.12 12.75 -21.72
C ASP A 185 10.68 12.42 -22.11
N MET A 186 9.95 13.45 -22.56
CA MET A 186 8.59 13.29 -23.06
C MET A 186 8.63 12.60 -24.42
N GLY A 187 8.44 11.28 -24.42
CA GLY A 187 8.31 10.48 -25.63
C GLY A 187 6.90 10.52 -26.23
N ASP A 188 6.79 10.13 -27.50
CA ASP A 188 5.51 9.85 -28.18
C ASP A 188 4.99 8.46 -27.80
N THR A 189 4.85 8.21 -26.50
CA THR A 189 4.27 6.96 -25.95
C THR A 189 2.90 7.21 -25.36
N PHE A 190 2.06 6.17 -25.34
CA PHE A 190 0.75 6.20 -24.70
C PHE A 190 0.91 5.95 -23.20
N MET A 191 0.70 6.99 -22.39
CA MET A 191 0.64 6.90 -20.93
C MET A 191 -0.78 6.54 -20.52
N TYR A 192 -0.96 5.37 -19.91
CA TYR A 192 -2.25 4.83 -19.46
C TYR A 192 -2.88 5.69 -18.35
N ARG A 193 -2.04 6.21 -17.44
CA ARG A 193 -2.37 7.06 -16.29
C ARG A 193 -3.10 6.40 -15.12
N ASP A 194 -3.90 5.36 -15.34
CA ASP A 194 -4.45 4.52 -14.26
C ASP A 194 -4.05 3.04 -14.40
N PHE A 195 -2.81 2.77 -14.82
CA PHE A 195 -2.29 1.41 -14.94
C PHE A 195 -2.11 0.77 -13.55
N GLN A 196 -3.08 -0.07 -13.16
CA GLN A 196 -3.18 -0.69 -11.83
C GLN A 196 -3.83 -2.07 -11.94
N ALA A 197 -3.56 -2.95 -10.97
CA ALA A 197 -4.07 -4.33 -10.99
C ALA A 197 -5.61 -4.42 -11.03
N ARG A 198 -6.34 -3.41 -10.54
CA ARG A 198 -7.81 -3.37 -10.62
C ARG A 198 -8.35 -3.10 -12.04
N ASN A 199 -7.50 -2.54 -12.89
CA ASN A 199 -7.81 -2.17 -14.28
C ASN A 199 -7.23 -3.19 -15.29
N VAL A 200 -6.89 -4.39 -14.78
CA VAL A 200 -6.45 -5.53 -15.57
C VAL A 200 -7.41 -6.68 -15.32
N MET A 201 -8.09 -7.14 -16.36
CA MET A 201 -8.91 -8.35 -16.36
C MET A 201 -8.07 -9.54 -16.80
N MET A 202 -8.27 -10.70 -16.20
CA MET A 202 -7.65 -11.96 -16.62
C MET A 202 -8.70 -12.75 -17.41
N LYS A 203 -8.38 -13.09 -18.66
CA LYS A 203 -9.23 -13.91 -19.53
C LYS A 203 -8.36 -14.92 -20.25
N ASP A 204 -8.67 -16.20 -20.09
CA ASP A 204 -7.89 -17.32 -20.65
C ASP A 204 -6.39 -17.26 -20.33
N GLY A 205 -6.07 -16.89 -19.08
CA GLY A 205 -4.70 -16.76 -18.58
C GLY A 205 -3.96 -15.51 -19.05
N GLU A 206 -4.61 -14.61 -19.79
CA GLU A 206 -3.97 -13.45 -20.41
C GLU A 206 -4.56 -12.11 -19.89
N PRO A 207 -3.73 -11.05 -19.78
CA PRO A 207 -4.18 -9.73 -19.35
C PRO A 207 -4.97 -9.00 -20.44
N TYR A 208 -6.10 -8.42 -20.04
CA TYR A 208 -6.89 -7.45 -20.80
C TYR A 208 -6.98 -6.14 -20.03
N PHE A 209 -6.83 -5.03 -20.72
CA PHE A 209 -6.73 -3.71 -20.12
C PHE A 209 -8.05 -2.95 -20.22
N ILE A 210 -8.50 -2.35 -19.10
CA ILE A 210 -9.75 -1.58 -19.01
C ILE A 210 -9.52 -0.22 -18.34
N ASP A 211 -10.46 0.70 -18.45
CA ASP A 211 -10.37 2.03 -17.83
C ASP A 211 -9.18 2.89 -18.34
N PHE A 212 -8.82 2.74 -19.62
CA PHE A 212 -7.73 3.47 -20.28
C PHE A 212 -8.14 4.81 -20.91
N GLN A 213 -9.40 5.23 -20.80
CA GLN A 213 -9.90 6.46 -21.45
C GLN A 213 -9.31 7.77 -20.91
N GLY A 214 -8.68 7.73 -19.74
CA GLY A 214 -7.90 8.85 -19.20
C GLY A 214 -6.46 8.92 -19.75
N GLY A 215 -6.06 7.94 -20.56
CA GLY A 215 -4.74 7.82 -21.16
C GLY A 215 -4.51 8.83 -22.28
N ARG A 216 -3.24 9.17 -22.48
CA ARG A 216 -2.81 10.31 -23.31
C ARG A 216 -1.34 10.18 -23.68
N ARG A 217 -0.83 11.08 -24.52
CA ARG A 217 0.60 11.11 -24.81
C ARG A 217 1.39 11.43 -23.55
N GLY A 218 2.41 10.66 -23.23
CA GLY A 218 3.20 10.94 -22.05
C GLY A 218 4.33 9.96 -21.78
N PRO A 219 5.04 10.15 -20.67
CA PRO A 219 6.25 9.42 -20.35
C PRO A 219 5.95 7.99 -19.87
N ILE A 220 6.87 7.07 -20.18
CA ILE A 220 6.72 5.64 -19.87
C ILE A 220 6.76 5.32 -18.36
N TYR A 221 7.42 6.17 -17.57
CA TYR A 221 7.69 5.93 -16.15
C TYR A 221 6.43 6.01 -15.27
N TYR A 222 5.45 6.81 -15.68
CA TYR A 222 4.27 7.10 -14.88
C TYR A 222 3.48 5.81 -14.59
N ASP A 223 3.27 4.98 -15.60
CA ASP A 223 2.48 3.75 -15.49
C ASP A 223 3.19 2.68 -14.68
N VAL A 224 4.53 2.61 -14.80
CA VAL A 224 5.38 1.75 -13.95
C VAL A 224 5.24 2.16 -12.48
N ALA A 225 5.34 3.46 -12.20
CA ALA A 225 5.14 3.99 -10.85
C ALA A 225 3.73 3.72 -10.32
N SER A 226 2.70 3.90 -11.15
CA SER A 226 1.30 3.69 -10.74
C SER A 226 0.98 2.24 -10.41
N PHE A 227 1.61 1.29 -11.10
CA PHE A 227 1.39 -0.13 -10.85
C PHE A 227 2.18 -0.62 -9.64
N ILE A 228 3.46 -0.27 -9.51
CA ILE A 228 4.36 -0.85 -8.51
C ILE A 228 4.20 -0.19 -7.13
N TRP A 229 3.92 1.12 -7.05
CA TRP A 229 3.79 1.83 -5.78
C TRP A 229 2.33 2.04 -5.33
N GLN A 230 1.45 1.09 -5.65
CA GLN A 230 0.08 1.08 -5.14
C GLN A 230 0.08 0.91 -3.60
N ALA A 231 -0.47 1.91 -2.90
CA ALA A 231 -0.44 1.98 -1.43
C ALA A 231 -0.93 0.68 -0.74
N ARG A 232 -2.04 0.10 -1.21
CA ARG A 232 -2.65 -1.09 -0.60
C ARG A 232 -2.13 -2.42 -1.13
N SER A 233 -1.20 -2.44 -2.07
CA SER A 233 -0.74 -3.71 -2.65
C SER A 233 0.40 -4.35 -1.87
N ARG A 234 1.14 -3.60 -1.04
CA ARG A 234 2.19 -4.17 -0.16
C ARG A 234 3.21 -5.07 -0.88
N TYR A 235 3.50 -4.82 -2.17
CA TYR A 235 4.46 -5.62 -2.91
C TYR A 235 5.84 -5.61 -2.21
N PRO A 236 6.42 -6.77 -1.90
CA PRO A 236 7.74 -6.86 -1.28
C PRO A 236 8.83 -6.39 -2.26
N GLU A 237 9.98 -5.98 -1.73
CA GLU A 237 11.02 -5.30 -2.51
C GLU A 237 11.60 -6.19 -3.63
N ASN A 238 11.72 -7.50 -3.39
CA ASN A 238 12.12 -8.46 -4.42
C ASN A 238 11.13 -8.50 -5.59
N LEU A 239 9.81 -8.53 -5.31
CA LEU A 239 8.78 -8.52 -6.35
C LEU A 239 8.76 -7.18 -7.11
N ARG A 240 8.97 -6.05 -6.44
CA ARG A 240 9.11 -4.75 -7.11
C ARG A 240 10.27 -4.75 -8.10
N LYS A 241 11.44 -5.24 -7.67
CA LYS A 241 12.62 -5.37 -8.53
C LYS A 241 12.34 -6.30 -9.72
N GLU A 242 11.71 -7.44 -9.49
CA GLU A 242 11.35 -8.40 -10.54
C GLU A 242 10.38 -7.80 -11.57
N MET A 243 9.36 -7.08 -11.12
CA MET A 243 8.42 -6.37 -12.00
C MET A 243 9.11 -5.30 -12.85
N ILE A 244 10.01 -4.50 -12.27
CA ILE A 244 10.78 -3.49 -13.01
C ILE A 244 11.70 -4.18 -14.03
N GLN A 245 12.43 -5.21 -13.63
CA GLN A 245 13.33 -5.93 -14.52
C GLN A 245 12.58 -6.64 -15.66
N THR A 246 11.38 -7.15 -15.41
CA THR A 246 10.50 -7.69 -16.44
C THR A 246 10.06 -6.63 -17.43
N TYR A 247 9.65 -5.45 -16.93
CA TYR A 247 9.33 -4.30 -17.77
C TYR A 247 10.52 -3.85 -18.62
N LEU A 248 11.71 -3.70 -18.02
CA LEU A 248 12.93 -3.26 -18.71
C LEU A 248 13.36 -4.24 -19.82
N ARG A 249 13.26 -5.55 -19.56
CA ARG A 249 13.53 -6.58 -20.59
C ARG A 249 12.59 -6.45 -21.79
N ALA A 250 11.30 -6.23 -21.55
CA ALA A 250 10.33 -6.00 -22.62
C ALA A 250 10.54 -4.65 -23.32
N LEU A 251 10.94 -3.60 -22.58
CA LEU A 251 11.18 -2.26 -23.11
C LEU A 251 12.35 -2.21 -24.12
N LYS A 252 13.40 -3.04 -23.91
CA LYS A 252 14.54 -3.15 -24.83
C LYS A 252 14.15 -3.54 -26.27
N GLY A 253 12.97 -4.11 -26.48
CA GLY A 253 12.42 -4.37 -27.82
C GLY A 253 11.88 -3.14 -28.56
N TYR A 254 11.76 -1.99 -27.88
CA TYR A 254 11.17 -0.76 -28.41
C TYR A 254 12.11 0.44 -28.39
N MET A 255 13.09 0.44 -27.48
CA MET A 255 14.07 1.52 -27.36
C MET A 255 15.35 1.03 -26.69
N ASP A 256 16.44 1.78 -26.88
CA ASP A 256 17.65 1.61 -26.06
C ASP A 256 17.39 2.06 -24.63
N VAL A 257 17.84 1.25 -23.66
CA VAL A 257 17.56 1.46 -22.24
C VAL A 257 18.87 1.71 -21.50
N ASN A 258 19.04 2.94 -21.02
CA ASN A 258 19.97 3.23 -19.92
C ASN A 258 19.22 2.98 -18.60
N GLU A 259 19.56 1.87 -17.92
CA GLU A 259 18.86 1.48 -16.69
C GLU A 259 19.08 2.47 -15.55
N GLU A 260 20.28 3.04 -15.42
CA GLU A 260 20.58 4.05 -14.39
C GLU A 260 19.68 5.29 -14.56
N HIS A 261 19.66 5.85 -15.77
CA HIS A 261 18.76 6.95 -16.13
C HIS A 261 17.29 6.56 -15.88
N PHE A 262 16.88 5.36 -16.30
CA PHE A 262 15.51 4.89 -16.06
C PHE A 262 15.13 4.90 -14.59
N TYR A 263 15.99 4.39 -13.70
CA TYR A 263 15.75 4.39 -12.26
C TYR A 263 15.71 5.80 -11.67
N GLU A 264 16.57 6.71 -12.14
CA GLU A 264 16.56 8.11 -11.71
C GLU A 264 15.24 8.81 -12.07
N ARG A 265 14.81 8.66 -13.33
CA ARG A 265 13.54 9.21 -13.82
C ARG A 265 12.35 8.58 -13.13
N LEU A 266 12.30 7.25 -13.02
CA LEU A 266 11.23 6.53 -12.32
C LEU A 266 11.07 7.03 -10.89
N ARG A 267 12.17 7.33 -10.20
CA ARG A 267 12.15 7.85 -8.83
C ARG A 267 11.38 9.17 -8.70
N LEU A 268 11.48 10.07 -9.69
CA LEU A 268 10.69 11.32 -9.75
C LEU A 268 9.21 11.03 -9.96
N PHE A 269 8.87 10.08 -10.85
CA PHE A 269 7.48 9.69 -11.08
C PHE A 269 6.84 8.98 -9.89
N VAL A 270 7.62 8.19 -9.13
CA VAL A 270 7.16 7.59 -7.87
C VAL A 270 6.83 8.68 -6.84
N LEU A 271 7.68 9.70 -6.71
CA LEU A 271 7.39 10.86 -5.87
C LEU A 271 6.09 11.54 -6.31
N PHE A 272 6.02 11.94 -7.57
CA PHE A 272 4.88 12.66 -8.14
C PHE A 272 3.56 11.88 -7.96
N ARG A 273 3.55 10.58 -8.27
CA ARG A 273 2.38 9.72 -8.06
C ARG A 273 2.00 9.59 -6.60
N THR A 274 2.96 9.49 -5.70
CA THR A 274 2.70 9.39 -4.27
C THR A 274 2.03 10.67 -3.75
N LEU A 275 2.51 11.85 -4.17
CA LEU A 275 1.87 13.13 -3.84
C LEU A 275 0.44 13.21 -4.37
N GLN A 276 0.22 12.85 -5.64
CA GLN A 276 -1.11 12.83 -6.24
C GLN A 276 -2.08 11.89 -5.51
N VAL A 277 -1.62 10.70 -5.12
CA VAL A 277 -2.42 9.74 -4.33
C VAL A 277 -2.76 10.29 -2.96
N LEU A 278 -1.80 10.92 -2.26
CA LEU A 278 -2.06 11.59 -0.98
C LEU A 278 -3.09 12.71 -1.13
N GLY A 279 -2.99 13.54 -2.18
CA GLY A 279 -4.00 14.55 -2.51
C GLY A 279 -5.40 13.96 -2.68
N ALA A 280 -5.53 12.87 -3.45
CA ALA A 280 -6.80 12.18 -3.64
C ALA A 280 -7.35 11.56 -2.36
N TYR A 281 -6.50 10.97 -1.52
CA TYR A 281 -6.90 10.43 -0.22
C TYR A 281 -7.32 11.54 0.74
N GLY A 282 -6.63 12.68 0.74
CA GLY A 282 -6.99 13.85 1.52
C GLY A 282 -8.34 14.42 1.10
N PHE A 283 -8.56 14.64 -0.19
CA PHE A 283 -9.84 15.13 -0.69
C PHE A 283 -11.00 14.18 -0.34
N ARG A 284 -10.90 12.91 -0.74
CA ARG A 284 -11.99 11.95 -0.51
C ARG A 284 -12.18 11.64 0.97
N GLY A 285 -11.09 11.61 1.73
CA GLY A 285 -11.09 11.33 3.16
C GLY A 285 -11.65 12.48 3.98
N TYR A 286 -11.02 13.65 3.91
CA TYR A 286 -11.37 14.81 4.73
C TYR A 286 -12.61 15.56 4.21
N PHE A 287 -12.75 15.74 2.89
CA PHE A 287 -13.81 16.57 2.31
C PHE A 287 -15.07 15.75 1.95
N GLU A 288 -14.92 14.61 1.27
CA GLU A 288 -16.07 13.73 0.97
C GLU A 288 -16.44 12.80 2.14
N LYS A 289 -15.70 12.87 3.26
CA LYS A 289 -15.94 12.07 4.47
C LYS A 289 -15.98 10.55 4.22
N LYS A 290 -15.09 10.05 3.35
CA LYS A 290 -14.96 8.62 3.04
C LYS A 290 -13.77 8.01 3.81
N PRO A 291 -13.98 7.44 5.02
CA PRO A 291 -12.92 7.08 5.95
C PRO A 291 -11.94 6.02 5.42
N HIS A 292 -12.40 5.13 4.52
CA HIS A 292 -11.53 4.12 3.91
C HIS A 292 -10.39 4.74 3.08
N PHE A 293 -10.54 5.97 2.55
CA PHE A 293 -9.42 6.64 1.90
C PHE A 293 -8.34 7.06 2.91
N LEU A 294 -8.73 7.57 4.08
CA LEU A 294 -7.80 7.91 5.16
C LEU A 294 -7.05 6.68 5.69
N ALA A 295 -7.71 5.52 5.76
CA ALA A 295 -7.05 4.26 6.10
C ALA A 295 -5.94 3.83 5.11
N SER A 296 -5.86 4.47 3.94
CA SER A 296 -4.83 4.20 2.92
C SER A 296 -3.62 5.14 3.00
N VAL A 297 -3.78 6.30 3.64
CA VAL A 297 -2.73 7.33 3.80
C VAL A 297 -1.45 6.77 4.41
N PRO A 298 -1.48 5.94 5.46
CA PRO A 298 -0.25 5.50 6.09
C PRO A 298 0.62 4.60 5.21
N TYR A 299 0.00 3.80 4.34
CA TYR A 299 0.74 3.01 3.36
C TYR A 299 1.44 3.88 2.31
N ALA A 300 0.76 4.94 1.85
CA ALA A 300 1.36 5.92 0.94
C ALA A 300 2.52 6.67 1.62
N LEU A 301 2.37 7.05 2.89
CA LEU A 301 3.45 7.64 3.68
C LEU A 301 4.60 6.64 3.94
N GLY A 302 4.31 5.35 4.11
CA GLY A 302 5.34 4.31 4.19
C GLY A 302 6.17 4.18 2.91
N ASN A 303 5.53 4.25 1.74
CA ASN A 303 6.24 4.34 0.45
C ASN A 303 7.08 5.62 0.36
N LEU A 304 6.54 6.75 0.82
CA LEU A 304 7.24 8.03 0.83
C LEU A 304 8.47 8.01 1.74
N ARG A 305 8.36 7.44 2.96
CA ARG A 305 9.50 7.26 3.89
C ARG A 305 10.64 6.49 3.24
N ARG A 306 10.34 5.37 2.57
CA ARG A 306 11.36 4.58 1.84
C ARG A 306 12.00 5.40 0.73
N LEU A 307 11.19 6.15 -0.03
CA LEU A 307 11.68 7.00 -1.10
C LEU A 307 12.66 8.07 -0.58
N LEU A 308 12.34 8.68 0.57
CA LEU A 308 13.12 9.75 1.20
C LEU A 308 14.41 9.28 1.88
N GLN A 309 14.68 7.97 1.98
CA GLN A 309 15.99 7.46 2.44
C GLN A 309 17.15 8.02 1.61
N LYS A 310 16.90 8.32 0.33
CA LYS A 310 17.80 9.09 -0.55
C LYS A 310 17.12 10.43 -0.90
N PRO A 311 17.39 11.57 -0.25
CA PRO A 311 16.69 12.82 -0.55
C PRO A 311 16.83 13.30 -2.01
N PHE A 312 15.87 14.10 -2.49
CA PHE A 312 15.92 14.72 -3.83
C PHE A 312 16.69 16.04 -3.79
N LYS A 313 17.94 16.08 -4.26
CA LYS A 313 18.83 17.24 -4.09
C LYS A 313 18.25 18.56 -4.61
N ASP A 314 17.51 18.51 -5.71
CA ASP A 314 16.97 19.71 -6.39
C ASP A 314 15.69 20.27 -5.75
N TYR A 315 15.10 19.56 -4.78
CA TYR A 315 13.87 19.97 -4.09
C TYR A 315 14.07 19.99 -2.56
N PRO A 316 14.97 20.83 -2.04
CA PRO A 316 15.36 20.79 -0.63
C PRO A 316 14.20 21.12 0.31
N TYR A 317 13.30 22.04 -0.05
CA TYR A 317 12.17 22.41 0.80
C TYR A 317 11.06 21.35 0.76
N LEU A 318 10.81 20.76 -0.41
CA LEU A 318 9.92 19.62 -0.55
C LEU A 318 10.41 18.45 0.30
N ASN A 319 11.71 18.12 0.30
CA ASN A 319 12.24 17.09 1.20
C ASN A 319 11.95 17.43 2.67
N GLU A 320 12.22 18.67 3.11
CA GLU A 320 11.96 19.11 4.48
C GLU A 320 10.50 18.88 4.88
N ILE A 321 9.56 19.31 4.04
CA ILE A 321 8.12 19.17 4.27
C ILE A 321 7.69 17.71 4.29
N LEU A 322 8.15 16.91 3.32
CA LEU A 322 7.77 15.50 3.24
C LEU A 322 8.38 14.69 4.39
N THR A 323 9.61 15.00 4.83
CA THR A 323 10.19 14.39 6.03
C THR A 323 9.34 14.70 7.26
N LYS A 324 9.02 15.98 7.52
CA LYS A 324 8.14 16.40 8.63
C LYS A 324 6.80 15.68 8.59
N LEU A 325 6.16 15.66 7.42
CA LEU A 325 4.88 14.99 7.18
C LEU A 325 4.94 13.49 7.54
N THR A 326 5.99 12.79 7.09
CA THR A 326 6.13 11.36 7.35
C THR A 326 6.43 11.00 8.80
N THR A 327 6.91 11.96 9.60
CA THR A 327 7.22 11.78 11.02
C THR A 327 6.11 12.25 11.96
N MET A 328 4.99 12.77 11.45
CA MET A 328 3.88 13.22 12.30
C MET A 328 3.27 12.05 13.07
N SER A 329 3.08 12.22 14.38
CA SER A 329 2.53 11.19 15.27
C SER A 329 1.17 10.65 14.80
N GLN A 330 0.31 11.51 14.27
CA GLN A 330 -1.01 11.13 13.72
C GLN A 330 -0.94 10.13 12.55
N PHE A 331 0.24 10.00 11.92
CA PHE A 331 0.50 9.05 10.83
C PHE A 331 1.57 8.00 11.17
N ASN A 332 2.17 8.08 12.37
CA ASN A 332 3.14 7.10 12.84
C ASN A 332 2.49 5.80 13.33
N ASN A 333 1.16 5.76 13.42
CA ASN A 333 0.44 4.58 13.89
C ASN A 333 0.13 3.52 12.84
N ILE A 334 0.51 3.65 11.56
CA ILE A 334 0.24 2.59 10.58
C ILE A 334 1.39 2.46 9.56
N ALA A 335 2.44 1.77 9.95
CA ALA A 335 2.70 0.49 9.32
C ALA A 335 2.49 -0.53 10.43
N GLU A 336 1.22 -0.84 10.74
CA GLU A 336 0.92 -1.94 11.65
C GLU A 336 1.50 -3.19 11.02
N ASP A 337 2.68 -3.54 11.51
CA ASP A 337 2.96 -4.91 11.85
C ASP A 337 1.68 -5.51 12.46
N LYS A 338 0.96 -6.30 11.67
CA LYS A 338 -0.29 -6.93 12.09
C LYS A 338 -0.03 -8.10 13.05
N ARG A 339 1.24 -8.41 13.31
CA ARG A 339 1.61 -9.38 14.31
C ARG A 339 1.19 -8.84 15.68
N LEU A 340 0.82 -9.75 16.58
CA LEU A 340 0.52 -9.41 17.97
C LEU A 340 1.72 -8.66 18.57
N GLU A 341 1.49 -7.51 19.22
CA GLU A 341 2.52 -6.86 20.03
C GLU A 341 2.44 -7.38 21.46
N VAL A 342 3.51 -8.04 21.94
CA VAL A 342 3.65 -8.43 23.33
C VAL A 342 4.60 -7.46 24.04
N ARG A 343 4.07 -6.72 25.02
CA ARG A 343 4.84 -5.80 25.86
C ARG A 343 5.24 -6.48 27.16
N VAL A 344 6.54 -6.70 27.33
CA VAL A 344 7.11 -7.33 28.52
C VAL A 344 7.74 -6.26 29.41
N PHE A 345 7.27 -6.13 30.65
CA PHE A 345 7.76 -5.15 31.60
C PHE A 345 8.50 -5.81 32.76
N SER A 346 9.59 -5.20 33.21
CA SER A 346 10.10 -5.43 34.57
C SER A 346 9.86 -4.20 35.43
N PHE A 347 9.39 -4.40 36.67
CA PHE A 347 9.03 -3.29 37.54
C PHE A 347 9.31 -3.52 39.04
N ALA A 348 9.42 -2.44 39.80
CA ALA A 348 9.46 -2.46 41.26
C ALA A 348 8.05 -2.31 41.85
N TYR A 349 7.63 -3.22 42.73
CA TYR A 349 6.33 -3.12 43.43
C TYR A 349 6.15 -1.79 44.18
N LYS A 350 7.24 -1.23 44.71
CA LYS A 350 7.23 0.08 45.39
C LYS A 350 6.76 1.24 44.50
N LYS A 351 6.92 1.11 43.17
CA LYS A 351 6.54 2.12 42.17
C LYS A 351 5.23 1.76 41.45
N GLY A 352 4.49 0.75 41.93
CA GLY A 352 3.21 0.31 41.34
C GLY A 352 3.36 -0.59 40.11
N ILE A 353 2.27 -1.22 39.68
CA ILE A 353 2.23 -2.07 38.47
C ILE A 353 2.14 -1.17 37.22
N PRO A 354 2.87 -1.45 36.12
CA PRO A 354 2.72 -0.72 34.86
C PRO A 354 1.28 -0.72 34.34
N VAL A 355 0.80 0.45 33.92
CA VAL A 355 -0.56 0.62 33.39
C VAL A 355 -0.61 0.17 31.93
N ASP A 356 -1.60 -0.65 31.57
CA ASP A 356 -1.89 -0.99 30.17
C ASP A 356 -2.58 0.20 29.47
N THR A 357 -1.86 0.82 28.54
CA THR A 357 -2.33 1.99 27.78
C THR A 357 -3.06 1.61 26.47
N THR A 358 -3.23 0.32 26.17
CA THR A 358 -3.75 -0.16 24.88
C THR A 358 -5.28 -0.27 24.83
N GLY A 359 -5.97 -0.03 25.96
CA GLY A 359 -7.43 0.02 26.06
C GLY A 359 -8.14 -1.34 26.12
N ASN A 360 -7.42 -2.46 25.97
CA ASN A 360 -7.97 -3.81 26.12
C ASN A 360 -8.05 -4.27 27.58
N GLY A 361 -7.31 -3.61 28.49
CA GLY A 361 -7.43 -3.76 29.94
C GLY A 361 -7.06 -5.16 30.41
N GLY A 362 -5.77 -5.48 30.43
CA GLY A 362 -5.34 -6.73 31.08
C GLY A 362 -3.95 -7.20 30.71
N GLY A 363 -3.62 -8.40 31.21
CA GLY A 363 -2.31 -9.02 31.04
C GLY A 363 -1.92 -9.87 32.25
N TYR A 364 -0.71 -10.41 32.22
CA TYR A 364 -0.16 -11.14 33.36
C TYR A 364 0.71 -10.23 34.22
N VAL A 365 0.62 -10.40 35.55
CA VAL A 365 1.55 -9.81 36.50
C VAL A 365 2.12 -10.92 37.36
N PHE A 366 3.41 -11.18 37.21
CA PHE A 366 4.13 -12.25 37.88
C PHE A 366 5.00 -11.69 39.01
N ASP A 367 4.75 -12.16 40.24
CA ASP A 367 5.53 -11.79 41.41
C ASP A 367 6.82 -12.61 41.51
N CYS A 368 7.95 -11.98 41.18
CA CYS A 368 9.25 -12.62 41.23
C CYS A 368 9.85 -12.65 42.64
N ARG A 369 9.14 -12.18 43.68
CA ARG A 369 9.70 -12.10 45.04
C ARG A 369 9.93 -13.46 45.69
N ALA A 370 9.32 -14.52 45.16
CA ALA A 370 9.53 -15.91 45.58
C ALA A 370 10.90 -16.49 45.17
N ILE A 371 11.56 -15.89 44.17
CA ILE A 371 12.91 -16.29 43.71
C ILE A 371 13.97 -15.72 44.66
N ASN A 372 15.11 -16.41 44.81
CA ASN A 372 16.24 -15.95 45.62
C ASN A 372 16.64 -14.52 45.28
N ASN A 373 16.86 -13.70 46.32
CA ASN A 373 17.04 -12.26 46.17
C ASN A 373 18.53 -11.88 46.17
N PRO A 374 19.14 -11.52 45.01
CA PRO A 374 20.55 -11.15 44.94
C PRO A 374 20.84 -9.90 45.77
N GLY A 375 19.90 -8.96 45.85
CA GLY A 375 20.07 -7.69 46.57
C GLY A 375 20.24 -7.81 48.09
N LYS A 376 20.16 -9.02 48.67
CA LYS A 376 20.56 -9.27 50.07
C LYS A 376 22.08 -9.23 50.26
N TYR A 377 22.85 -9.50 49.21
CA TYR A 377 24.30 -9.52 49.27
C TYR A 377 24.85 -8.23 48.69
N GLU A 378 25.77 -7.60 49.41
CA GLU A 378 26.32 -6.29 49.05
C GLU A 378 26.96 -6.30 47.65
N HIS A 379 27.65 -7.38 47.32
CA HIS A 379 28.31 -7.59 46.02
C HIS A 379 27.35 -7.46 44.82
N TYR A 380 26.10 -7.93 44.94
CA TYR A 380 25.16 -7.92 43.83
C TYR A 380 24.45 -6.57 43.62
N ARG A 381 24.54 -5.61 44.55
CA ARG A 381 23.78 -4.35 44.50
C ARG A 381 24.09 -3.47 43.30
N GLN A 382 25.30 -3.58 42.74
CA GLN A 382 25.76 -2.81 41.59
C GLN A 382 25.40 -3.46 40.24
N PHE A 383 24.92 -4.71 40.28
CA PHE A 383 24.56 -5.47 39.09
C PHE A 383 23.05 -5.46 38.89
N THR A 384 22.62 -5.86 37.70
CA THR A 384 21.24 -5.95 37.27
C THR A 384 20.93 -7.36 36.78
N GLY A 385 19.66 -7.65 36.48
CA GLY A 385 19.28 -8.93 35.88
C GLY A 385 19.84 -9.20 34.49
N LEU A 386 20.60 -8.25 33.92
CA LEU A 386 21.32 -8.38 32.65
C LEU A 386 22.75 -8.89 32.82
N ASP A 387 23.29 -8.81 34.04
CA ASP A 387 24.70 -9.10 34.33
C ASP A 387 24.90 -10.59 34.64
N LYS A 388 26.01 -11.15 34.15
CA LYS A 388 26.31 -12.59 34.24
C LYS A 388 26.35 -13.10 35.68
N GLU A 389 26.81 -12.27 36.60
CA GLU A 389 26.92 -12.52 38.02
C GLU A 389 25.53 -12.75 38.65
N VAL A 390 24.57 -11.93 38.27
CA VAL A 390 23.18 -12.03 38.77
C VAL A 390 22.45 -13.17 38.09
N ILE A 391 22.65 -13.36 36.77
CA ILE A 391 22.09 -14.49 36.02
C ILE A 391 22.50 -15.81 36.66
N LYS A 392 23.81 -16.02 36.86
CA LYS A 392 24.34 -17.22 37.48
C LYS A 392 23.75 -17.45 38.87
N PHE A 393 23.73 -16.40 39.70
CA PHE A 393 23.14 -16.49 41.04
C PHE A 393 21.66 -16.91 41.02
N LEU A 394 20.88 -16.43 40.05
CA LEU A 394 19.46 -16.77 39.93
C LEU A 394 19.26 -18.20 39.42
N GLU A 395 20.14 -18.69 38.55
CA GLU A 395 20.08 -20.04 37.98
C GLU A 395 20.62 -21.14 38.90
N ASP A 396 21.56 -20.81 39.81
CA ASP A 396 22.30 -21.77 40.64
C ASP A 396 21.39 -22.71 41.46
N ASP A 397 20.21 -22.26 41.90
CA ASP A 397 19.26 -23.08 42.67
C ASP A 397 18.13 -23.70 41.83
N GLY A 398 18.09 -23.41 40.52
CA GLY A 398 17.06 -23.85 39.57
C GLY A 398 15.65 -23.31 39.82
N GLY A 399 15.44 -22.52 40.87
CA GLY A 399 14.14 -22.00 41.28
C GLY A 399 13.57 -21.01 40.26
N VAL A 400 14.43 -20.15 39.70
CA VAL A 400 14.03 -19.20 38.65
C VAL A 400 13.61 -19.91 37.37
N THR A 401 14.30 -20.99 36.99
CA THR A 401 14.02 -21.75 35.78
C THR A 401 12.69 -22.48 35.89
N LYS A 402 12.42 -23.11 37.04
CA LYS A 402 11.12 -23.75 37.30
C LYS A 402 9.97 -22.75 37.25
N PHE A 403 10.18 -21.54 37.79
CA PHE A 403 9.20 -20.47 37.73
C PHE A 403 8.92 -20.04 36.28
N LEU A 404 9.98 -19.79 35.50
CA LEU A 404 9.86 -19.35 34.11
C LEU A 404 9.18 -20.39 33.22
N ASN A 405 9.46 -21.68 33.39
CA ASN A 405 8.78 -22.73 32.61
C ASN A 405 7.25 -22.66 32.76
N ASN A 406 6.75 -22.46 33.98
CA ASN A 406 5.30 -22.31 34.19
C ASN A 406 4.75 -21.04 33.54
N VAL A 407 5.53 -19.95 33.56
CA VAL A 407 5.16 -18.70 32.90
C VAL A 407 5.11 -18.87 31.39
N TYR A 408 6.09 -19.56 30.80
CA TYR A 408 6.12 -19.87 29.37
C TYR A 408 4.87 -20.63 28.94
N ASP A 409 4.50 -21.69 29.65
CA ASP A 409 3.31 -22.49 29.31
C ASP A 409 2.02 -21.66 29.34
N MET A 410 1.88 -20.75 30.31
CA MET A 410 0.70 -19.88 30.39
C MET A 410 0.68 -18.84 29.28
N VAL A 411 1.80 -18.15 29.04
CA VAL A 411 1.89 -17.06 28.07
C VAL A 411 1.83 -17.59 26.63
N ASP A 412 2.47 -18.74 26.34
CA ASP A 412 2.45 -19.36 25.01
C ASP A 412 1.02 -19.70 24.56
N ASN A 413 0.22 -20.27 25.47
CA ASN A 413 -1.18 -20.59 25.17
C ASN A 413 -2.00 -19.32 24.91
N HIS A 414 -1.72 -18.23 25.63
CA HIS A 414 -2.38 -16.95 25.44
C HIS A 414 -2.01 -16.32 24.09
N VAL A 415 -0.71 -16.30 23.76
CA VAL A 415 -0.18 -15.76 22.50
C VAL A 415 -0.79 -16.49 21.30
N LYS A 416 -0.83 -17.83 21.32
CA LYS A 416 -1.48 -18.63 20.26
C LYS A 416 -2.94 -18.22 20.04
N CYS A 417 -3.73 -18.19 21.12
CA CYS A 417 -5.13 -17.77 21.06
C CYS A 417 -5.30 -16.34 20.55
N PHE A 418 -4.39 -15.43 20.92
CA PHE A 418 -4.46 -14.03 20.51
C PHE A 418 -4.13 -13.84 19.02
N ILE A 419 -3.15 -14.58 18.51
CA ILE A 419 -2.84 -14.63 17.08
C ILE A 419 -4.06 -15.16 16.31
N GLU A 420 -4.65 -16.28 16.72
CA GLU A 420 -5.83 -16.88 16.07
C GLU A 420 -7.04 -15.93 16.05
N ARG A 421 -7.28 -15.23 17.15
CA ARG A 421 -8.41 -14.31 17.32
C ARG A 421 -8.13 -12.88 16.86
N LYS A 422 -6.94 -12.62 16.31
CA LYS A 422 -6.52 -11.32 15.76
C LYS A 422 -6.54 -10.19 16.80
N PHE A 423 -6.17 -10.49 18.05
CA PHE A 423 -5.88 -9.46 19.03
C PHE A 423 -4.54 -8.80 18.70
N THR A 424 -4.42 -7.52 19.05
CA THR A 424 -3.29 -6.69 18.64
C THR A 424 -2.26 -6.46 19.75
N HIS A 425 -2.62 -6.62 21.02
CA HIS A 425 -1.75 -6.32 22.15
C HIS A 425 -1.91 -7.32 23.30
N LEU A 426 -0.81 -7.71 23.94
CA LEU A 426 -0.77 -8.44 25.22
C LEU A 426 0.31 -7.82 26.12
N GLN A 427 -0.01 -7.58 27.38
CA GLN A 427 0.95 -7.10 28.38
C GLN A 427 1.35 -8.22 29.34
N VAL A 428 2.66 -8.35 29.61
CA VAL A 428 3.19 -9.25 30.64
C VAL A 428 4.16 -8.48 31.53
N CYS A 429 3.96 -8.49 32.84
CA CYS A 429 4.77 -7.73 33.79
C CYS A 429 5.41 -8.66 34.83
N PHE A 430 6.68 -8.44 35.12
CA PHE A 430 7.42 -9.10 36.20
C PHE A 430 7.77 -8.10 37.30
N GLY A 431 7.28 -8.36 38.51
CA GLY A 431 7.48 -7.49 39.67
C GLY A 431 8.52 -8.05 40.64
N CYS A 432 9.45 -7.21 41.11
CA CYS A 432 10.24 -7.54 42.29
C CYS A 432 10.35 -6.34 43.24
N THR A 433 11.06 -6.48 44.37
CA THR A 433 11.13 -5.41 45.37
C THR A 433 11.78 -4.13 44.85
N GLY A 434 12.88 -4.25 44.10
CA GLY A 434 13.69 -3.12 43.63
C GLY A 434 13.64 -2.87 42.12
N GLY A 435 13.02 -3.76 41.34
CA GLY A 435 12.91 -3.64 39.88
C GLY A 435 14.19 -3.90 39.09
N GLN A 436 15.30 -4.28 39.74
CA GLN A 436 16.64 -4.28 39.11
C GLN A 436 17.20 -5.67 38.77
N HIS A 437 16.78 -6.74 39.46
CA HIS A 437 17.40 -8.07 39.35
C HIS A 437 16.43 -9.12 38.80
N ARG A 438 15.69 -9.78 39.69
CA ARG A 438 14.77 -10.88 39.38
C ARG A 438 13.75 -10.54 38.28
N SER A 439 13.13 -9.36 38.38
CA SER A 439 12.15 -8.91 37.41
C SER A 439 12.76 -8.65 36.03
N VAL A 440 13.99 -8.11 35.98
CA VAL A 440 14.72 -7.82 34.74
C VAL A 440 15.08 -9.12 34.05
N TYR A 441 15.67 -10.05 34.80
CA TYR A 441 16.02 -11.38 34.32
C TYR A 441 14.80 -12.11 33.72
N CYS A 442 13.69 -12.18 34.46
CA CYS A 442 12.50 -12.88 33.98
C CYS A 442 11.86 -12.22 32.74
N ALA A 443 11.92 -10.89 32.65
CA ALA A 443 11.39 -10.17 31.50
C ALA A 443 12.19 -10.46 30.22
N GLU A 444 13.52 -10.41 30.29
CA GLU A 444 14.40 -10.74 29.16
C GLU A 444 14.21 -12.20 28.71
N HIS A 445 14.14 -13.13 29.67
CA HIS A 445 13.97 -14.55 29.38
C HIS A 445 12.62 -14.90 28.75
N LEU A 446 11.52 -14.22 29.12
CA LEU A 446 10.24 -14.40 28.43
C LEU A 446 10.28 -13.79 27.03
N ALA A 447 10.84 -12.60 26.89
CA ALA A 447 10.89 -11.93 25.62
C ALA A 447 11.71 -12.73 24.59
N GLN A 448 12.86 -13.26 24.99
CA GLN A 448 13.67 -14.13 24.13
C GLN A 448 12.93 -15.43 23.76
N HIS A 449 12.32 -16.11 24.74
CA HIS A 449 11.54 -17.32 24.48
C HIS A 449 10.41 -17.09 23.48
N LEU A 450 9.70 -15.96 23.58
CA LEU A 450 8.64 -15.60 22.66
C LEU A 450 9.17 -15.24 21.26
N ALA A 451 10.29 -14.51 21.18
CA ALA A 451 10.94 -14.16 19.91
C ALA A 451 11.39 -15.40 19.14
N ASP A 452 11.91 -16.40 19.85
CA ASP A 452 12.38 -17.65 19.23
C ASP A 452 11.22 -18.53 18.73
N LYS A 453 10.01 -18.35 19.28
CA LYS A 453 8.88 -19.27 19.08
C LYS A 453 7.77 -18.74 18.19
N PHE A 454 7.56 -17.43 18.15
CA PHE A 454 6.41 -16.82 17.47
C PHE A 454 6.84 -15.66 16.57
N ASP A 455 6.21 -15.56 15.40
CA ASP A 455 6.33 -14.38 14.55
C ASP A 455 5.44 -13.25 15.11
N ILE A 456 5.94 -12.59 16.15
CA ILE A 456 5.27 -11.50 16.88
C ILE A 456 6.21 -10.32 17.11
N LYS A 457 5.65 -9.15 17.40
CA LYS A 457 6.43 -7.98 17.80
C LYS A 457 6.59 -7.99 19.32
N ILE A 458 7.81 -7.80 19.82
CA ILE A 458 8.05 -7.82 21.26
C ILE A 458 8.72 -6.52 21.68
N THR A 459 8.14 -5.86 22.68
CA THR A 459 8.70 -4.65 23.28
C THR A 459 9.04 -4.95 24.74
N ILE A 460 10.30 -4.80 25.13
CA ILE A 460 10.76 -4.98 26.52
C ILE A 460 10.96 -3.61 27.15
N SER A 461 10.46 -3.41 28.37
CA SER A 461 10.67 -2.18 29.14
C SER A 461 11.09 -2.48 30.59
N HIS A 462 12.30 -2.05 30.95
CA HIS A 462 12.83 -2.13 32.30
C HIS A 462 12.65 -0.79 33.02
N ARG A 463 11.53 -0.64 33.72
CA ARG A 463 11.09 0.66 34.25
C ARG A 463 12.07 1.30 35.24
N GLU A 464 12.72 0.52 36.09
CA GLU A 464 13.69 1.07 37.06
C GLU A 464 15.11 1.22 36.51
N LEU A 465 15.36 0.72 35.30
CA LEU A 465 16.62 0.92 34.58
C LEU A 465 16.51 1.97 33.46
N ASP A 466 15.30 2.47 33.19
CA ASP A 466 14.98 3.36 32.07
C ASP A 466 15.47 2.82 30.70
N ILE A 467 15.33 1.50 30.51
CA ILE A 467 15.71 0.80 29.28
C ILE A 467 14.45 0.33 28.55
N GLU A 468 14.37 0.61 27.25
CA GLU A 468 13.36 0.05 26.35
C GLU A 468 14.04 -0.56 25.11
N LYS A 469 13.57 -1.75 24.70
CA LYS A 469 14.11 -2.50 23.55
C LYS A 469 12.97 -3.10 22.74
N ILE A 470 13.21 -3.32 21.45
CA ILE A 470 12.30 -4.02 20.54
C ILE A 470 13.05 -5.23 19.99
N LEU A 471 12.42 -6.41 20.04
CA LEU A 471 12.91 -7.65 19.45
C LEU A 471 12.09 -8.02 18.20
#